data_AF-A0A1S0TGL3-F1
#
_entry.id   AF-A0A1S0TGL3-F1
#
_cell.length_a   1.000
_cell.length_b   1.000
_cell.length_c   1.000
_cell.angle_alpha   90.00
_cell.angle_beta   90.00
_cell.angle_gamma   90.00
#
_symmetry.space_group_name_H-M   'P 1'
#
loop_
_entity.id
_entity.type
_entity.pdbx_description
1 polymer ?
#
loop_
_entity_poly.entity_id
_entity_poly.type
_entity_poly.pdbx_seq_one_letter_code
_entity_poly.pdbx_strand_id
1 'polypeptide(L)'
;MDVREIREVIRTKTLEDCLSACLDATSYACRSVSYNRTDGDCFLSQHNQLSKPALIKINNNPNYRIDYYENSCTNIADSFTFDYECKDDGIQVKVISKYPYTGAMYGLYDFFTCRIEPKEDTKFEYFFPSPTISKNCSDSIRYKGRDMVLEIVISTDGVEPLYFITPDDLTYQARCPLNDAKRLGQNMDHLSNLKRLSLF
;
A
#
# COMPACT_ATOMS: atom_id res chain seq x y z
N MET A 1 7.28 14.13 18.32
CA MET A 1 6.76 14.45 16.97
C MET A 1 7.58 15.58 16.36
N ASP A 2 7.86 15.56 15.04
CA ASP A 2 8.51 16.69 14.35
C ASP A 2 7.54 17.89 14.30
N VAL A 3 7.98 19.07 14.73
CA VAL A 3 7.16 20.28 14.84
C VAL A 3 6.59 20.73 13.49
N ARG A 4 7.23 20.35 12.39
CA ARG A 4 6.81 20.70 11.03
C ARG A 4 5.55 19.96 10.56
N GLU A 5 5.19 18.87 11.22
CA GLU A 5 4.03 18.03 10.87
C GLU A 5 2.85 18.21 11.83
N ILE A 6 2.99 19.14 12.77
CA ILE A 6 1.95 19.51 13.69
C ILE A 6 1.03 20.45 12.93
N ARG A 7 -0.22 20.02 12.76
CA ARG A 7 -1.22 20.85 12.10
C ARG A 7 -1.78 21.90 13.04
N GLU A 8 -1.95 21.52 14.30
CA GLU A 8 -2.57 22.34 15.31
C GLU A 8 -2.00 22.02 16.69
N VAL A 9 -1.86 23.03 17.53
CA VAL A 9 -1.49 22.90 18.93
C VAL A 9 -2.62 23.49 19.77
N ILE A 10 -3.23 22.65 20.60
CA ILE A 10 -4.23 23.09 21.56
C ILE A 10 -3.76 22.74 22.96
N ARG A 11 -4.29 23.43 23.96
CA ARG A 11 -4.03 23.12 25.37
C ARG A 11 -5.28 22.55 25.99
N THR A 12 -5.18 21.35 26.52
CA THR A 12 -6.30 20.60 27.09
C THR A 12 -6.00 20.22 28.54
N LYS A 13 -7.04 19.99 29.34
CA LYS A 13 -6.88 19.61 30.75
C LYS A 13 -6.72 18.11 30.92
N THR A 14 -7.30 17.35 29.99
CA THR A 14 -7.38 15.89 30.04
C THR A 14 -6.95 15.30 28.71
N LEU A 15 -6.52 14.04 28.74
CA LEU A 15 -6.19 13.31 27.51
C LEU A 15 -7.44 13.14 26.64
N GLU A 16 -8.58 12.90 27.27
CA GLU A 16 -9.87 12.68 26.63
C GLU A 16 -10.29 13.90 25.80
N ASP A 17 -10.08 15.11 26.30
CA ASP A 17 -10.33 16.35 25.55
C ASP A 17 -9.41 16.46 24.32
N CYS A 18 -8.14 16.09 24.46
CA CYS A 18 -7.16 16.08 23.36
C CYS A 18 -7.55 15.07 22.27
N LEU A 19 -7.93 13.85 22.66
CA LEU A 19 -8.37 12.81 21.73
C LEU A 19 -9.66 13.24 21.00
N SER A 20 -10.62 13.80 21.74
CA SER A 20 -11.89 14.25 21.16
C SER A 20 -11.68 15.38 20.16
N ALA A 21 -10.80 16.34 20.44
CA ALA A 21 -10.46 17.42 19.51
C ALA A 21 -9.92 16.92 18.16
N CYS A 22 -9.18 15.81 18.16
CA CYS A 22 -8.72 15.18 16.92
C CYS A 22 -9.87 14.54 16.15
N LEU A 23 -10.78 13.84 16.83
CA LEU A 23 -11.96 13.23 16.19
C LEU A 23 -12.92 14.29 15.62
N ASP A 24 -13.04 15.43 16.29
CA ASP A 24 -13.92 16.53 15.92
C ASP A 24 -13.31 17.51 14.90
N ALA A 25 -12.03 17.33 14.54
CA ALA A 25 -11.36 18.20 13.57
C ALA A 25 -12.01 18.09 12.18
N THR A 26 -12.60 19.19 11.71
CA THR A 26 -13.30 19.26 10.41
C THR A 26 -12.48 19.96 9.32
N SER A 27 -11.51 20.79 9.71
CA SER A 27 -10.65 21.52 8.77
C SER A 27 -9.60 20.63 8.12
N TYR A 28 -9.34 19.45 8.69
CA TYR A 28 -8.48 18.40 8.17
C TYR A 28 -8.81 17.06 8.82
N ALA A 29 -8.42 15.96 8.17
CA ALA A 29 -8.51 14.64 8.77
C ALA A 29 -7.36 14.46 9.77
N CYS A 30 -7.63 14.64 11.07
CA CYS A 30 -6.66 14.33 12.11
C CYS A 30 -6.49 12.80 12.23
N ARG A 31 -5.24 12.33 12.19
CA ARG A 31 -4.91 10.89 12.19
C ARG A 31 -4.12 10.47 13.43
N SER A 32 -3.44 11.40 14.09
CA SER A 32 -2.73 11.14 15.34
C SER A 32 -2.65 12.38 16.22
N VAL A 33 -2.39 12.14 17.51
CA VAL A 33 -2.08 13.18 18.49
C VAL A 33 -0.85 12.82 19.31
N SER A 34 -0.10 13.84 19.72
CA SER A 34 0.88 13.74 20.81
C SER A 34 0.40 14.59 21.98
N TYR A 35 0.20 13.99 23.15
CA TYR A 35 -0.28 14.67 24.35
C TYR A 35 0.83 14.75 25.40
N ASN A 36 1.20 15.96 25.80
CA ASN A 36 2.13 16.20 26.89
C ASN A 36 1.38 16.24 28.23
N ARG A 37 1.58 15.21 29.05
CA ARG A 37 0.94 15.11 30.37
C ARG A 37 1.44 16.14 31.39
N THR A 38 2.52 16.85 31.10
CA THR A 38 3.14 17.79 32.05
C THR A 38 2.47 19.15 32.01
N ASP A 39 2.22 19.68 30.82
CA ASP A 39 1.68 21.02 30.59
C ASP A 39 0.28 21.02 29.96
N GLY A 40 -0.18 19.89 29.43
CA GLY A 40 -1.48 19.73 28.77
C GLY A 40 -1.46 20.11 27.29
N ASP A 41 -0.28 20.30 26.70
CA ASP A 41 -0.16 20.60 25.27
C ASP A 41 -0.53 19.35 24.45
N CYS A 42 -1.43 19.53 23.50
CA CYS A 42 -1.95 18.53 22.60
C CYS A 42 -1.61 18.92 21.17
N PHE A 43 -0.74 18.14 20.54
CA PHE A 43 -0.27 18.35 19.18
C PHE A 43 -1.05 17.44 18.25
N LEU A 44 -1.89 18.02 17.38
CA LEU A 44 -2.69 17.28 16.41
C LEU A 44 -1.99 17.20 15.06
N SER A 45 -2.11 16.06 14.39
CA SER A 45 -1.47 15.83 13.08
C SER A 45 -2.37 15.13 12.08
N GLN A 46 -2.16 15.45 10.81
CA GLN A 46 -2.74 14.73 9.66
C GLN A 46 -1.97 13.45 9.31
N HIS A 47 -0.83 13.23 9.96
CA HIS A 47 0.05 12.10 9.71
C HIS A 47 -0.03 11.08 10.84
N ASN A 48 0.29 9.85 10.49
CA ASN A 48 0.32 8.69 11.37
C ASN A 48 1.48 7.75 10.97
N GLN A 49 1.66 6.61 11.65
CA GLN A 49 2.78 5.68 11.40
C GLN A 49 2.82 5.24 9.94
N LEU A 50 1.66 5.01 9.33
CA LEU A 50 1.55 4.59 7.93
C LEU A 50 2.03 5.67 6.95
N SER A 51 1.63 6.93 7.16
CA SER A 51 1.94 7.99 6.20
C SER A 51 3.39 8.49 6.31
N LYS A 52 3.93 8.59 7.55
CA LYS A 52 5.26 9.12 7.84
C LYS A 52 5.93 8.36 9.00
N PRO A 53 6.30 7.08 8.81
CA PRO A 53 6.83 6.23 9.87
C PRO A 53 8.12 6.79 10.50
N ALA A 54 9.00 7.36 9.67
CA ALA A 54 10.30 7.90 10.10
C ALA A 54 10.21 9.09 11.07
N LEU A 55 9.03 9.70 11.22
CA LEU A 55 8.83 10.86 12.09
C LEU A 55 8.36 10.50 13.50
N ILE A 56 8.02 9.24 13.72
CA ILE A 56 7.65 8.73 15.03
C ILE A 56 8.94 8.36 15.76
N LYS A 57 9.29 9.19 16.74
CA LYS A 57 10.49 9.03 17.55
C LYS A 57 10.09 8.63 18.95
N ILE A 58 10.56 7.46 19.37
CA ILE A 58 10.43 7.00 20.76
C ILE A 58 11.45 7.78 21.60
N ASN A 59 10.97 8.48 22.62
CA ASN A 59 11.83 9.11 23.60
C ASN A 59 11.93 8.23 24.85
N ASN A 60 13.11 7.66 25.08
CA ASN A 60 13.36 6.78 26.23
C ASN A 60 13.64 7.54 27.54
N ASN A 61 13.58 8.88 27.54
CA ASN A 61 13.75 9.67 28.75
C ASN A 61 12.48 9.56 29.62
N PRO A 62 12.56 8.98 30.83
CA PRO A 62 11.39 8.81 31.70
C PRO A 62 10.79 10.13 32.19
N ASN A 63 11.49 11.25 32.05
CA ASN A 63 10.99 12.58 32.36
C ASN A 63 10.14 13.19 31.22
N TYR A 64 10.18 12.61 30.02
CA TYR A 64 9.35 13.03 28.89
C TYR A 64 8.03 12.28 28.91
N ARG A 65 6.99 12.91 29.46
CA ARG A 65 5.63 12.32 29.56
C ARG A 65 4.76 12.74 28.37
N ILE A 66 5.24 12.48 27.16
CA ILE A 66 4.49 12.72 25.92
C ILE A 66 4.01 11.37 25.39
N ASP A 67 2.70 11.22 25.34
CA ASP A 67 2.05 10.03 24.81
C ASP A 67 1.61 10.27 23.37
N TYR A 68 1.75 9.25 22.54
CA TYR A 68 1.33 9.27 21.15
C TYR A 68 0.11 8.36 20.96
N TYR A 69 -0.93 8.86 20.28
CA TYR A 69 -2.15 8.12 20.01
C TYR A 69 -2.55 8.25 18.54
N GLU A 70 -3.10 7.18 17.99
CA GLU A 70 -3.71 7.15 16.66
C GLU A 70 -5.14 6.66 16.73
N ASN A 71 -5.94 7.04 15.74
CA ASN A 71 -7.31 6.56 15.64
C ASN A 71 -7.38 5.14 15.06
N SER A 72 -7.46 4.14 15.94
CA SER A 72 -7.69 2.73 15.55
C SER A 72 -9.09 2.45 15.00
N CYS A 73 -10.04 3.38 15.10
CA CYS A 73 -11.41 3.18 14.60
C CYS A 73 -11.53 3.35 13.09
N THR A 74 -10.47 3.81 12.41
CA THR A 74 -10.47 3.94 10.96
C THR A 74 -10.15 2.60 10.31
N ASN A 75 -11.08 2.07 9.52
CA ASN A 75 -10.81 0.86 8.75
C ASN A 75 -9.78 1.21 7.66
N ILE A 76 -8.58 0.65 7.78
CA ILE A 76 -7.48 0.95 6.86
C ILE A 76 -7.82 0.52 5.43
N ALA A 77 -8.65 -0.51 5.27
CA ALA A 77 -9.16 -0.94 3.97
C ALA A 77 -9.92 0.17 3.24
N ASP A 78 -10.65 1.02 3.97
CA ASP A 78 -11.39 2.14 3.38
C ASP A 78 -10.45 3.25 2.88
N SER A 79 -9.17 3.22 3.25
CA SER A 79 -8.19 4.20 2.79
C SER A 79 -7.65 3.89 1.40
N PHE A 80 -7.82 2.67 0.89
CA PHE A 80 -7.27 2.24 -0.39
C PHE A 80 -8.36 1.78 -1.34
N THR A 81 -8.38 2.34 -2.55
CA THR A 81 -9.21 1.87 -3.66
C THR A 81 -8.31 1.16 -4.66
N PHE A 82 -8.64 -0.09 -4.96
CA PHE A 82 -7.91 -0.92 -5.92
C PHE A 82 -8.66 -1.00 -7.24
N ASP A 83 -7.92 -0.90 -8.34
CA ASP A 83 -8.38 -1.17 -9.69
C ASP A 83 -7.30 -1.97 -10.43
N TYR A 84 -7.69 -2.72 -11.46
CA TYR A 84 -6.73 -3.46 -12.28
C TYR A 84 -7.17 -3.58 -13.74
N GLU A 85 -6.17 -3.68 -14.61
CA GLU A 85 -6.35 -3.83 -16.04
C GLU A 85 -5.59 -5.06 -16.53
N CYS A 86 -6.31 -5.96 -17.19
CA CYS A 86 -5.75 -7.16 -17.80
C CYS A 86 -5.04 -6.79 -19.10
N LYS A 87 -3.73 -7.01 -19.16
CA LYS A 87 -2.92 -6.84 -20.35
C LYS A 87 -2.52 -8.20 -20.92
N ASP A 88 -2.08 -8.22 -22.17
CA ASP A 88 -1.68 -9.48 -22.83
C ASP A 88 -0.45 -10.12 -22.18
N ASP A 89 0.40 -9.30 -21.57
CA ASP A 89 1.68 -9.65 -20.98
C ASP A 89 1.69 -9.63 -19.45
N GLY A 90 0.55 -9.38 -18.78
CA GLY A 90 0.48 -9.30 -17.32
C GLY A 90 -0.75 -8.56 -16.79
N ILE A 91 -0.67 -8.09 -15.54
CA ILE A 91 -1.75 -7.36 -14.86
C ILE A 91 -1.21 -5.99 -14.41
N GLN A 92 -1.86 -4.91 -14.85
CA GLN A 92 -1.59 -3.57 -14.32
C GLN A 92 -2.50 -3.33 -13.12
N VAL A 93 -1.92 -3.01 -11.97
CA VAL A 93 -2.68 -2.72 -10.74
C VAL A 93 -2.52 -1.25 -10.42
N LYS A 94 -3.64 -0.59 -10.15
CA LYS A 94 -3.72 0.84 -9.82
C LYS A 94 -4.32 0.97 -8.43
N VAL A 95 -3.67 1.74 -7.57
CA VAL A 95 -4.14 1.99 -6.21
C VAL A 95 -4.26 3.49 -5.99
N ILE A 96 -5.40 3.90 -5.46
CA ILE A 96 -5.68 5.26 -5.02
C ILE A 96 -5.85 5.23 -3.51
N SER A 97 -4.96 5.92 -2.80
CA SER A 97 -5.04 6.10 -1.35
C SER A 97 -5.72 7.44 -1.02
N LYS A 98 -6.56 7.46 0.02
CA LYS A 98 -7.16 8.69 0.58
C LYS A 98 -6.11 9.63 1.17
N TYR A 99 -4.99 9.09 1.63
CA TYR A 99 -3.91 9.84 2.29
C TYR A 99 -2.54 9.46 1.71
N PRO A 100 -1.52 10.34 1.78
CA PRO A 100 -0.16 10.00 1.38
C PRO A 100 0.32 8.71 2.04
N TYR A 101 0.72 7.73 1.24
CA TYR A 101 1.15 6.41 1.67
C TYR A 101 2.67 6.25 1.48
N THR A 102 3.34 5.73 2.50
CA THR A 102 4.75 5.33 2.46
C THR A 102 4.85 3.90 2.98
N GLY A 103 5.32 2.98 2.15
CA GLY A 103 5.35 1.56 2.50
C GLY A 103 5.68 0.69 1.29
N ALA A 104 5.14 -0.53 1.26
CA ALA A 104 5.32 -1.44 0.12
C ALA A 104 3.97 -1.90 -0.45
N MET A 105 3.91 -2.05 -1.77
CA MET A 105 2.89 -2.83 -2.48
C MET A 105 3.60 -3.94 -3.22
N TYR A 106 3.19 -5.19 -3.03
CA TYR A 106 3.91 -6.33 -3.60
C TYR A 106 3.02 -7.54 -3.87
N GLY A 107 3.50 -8.46 -4.69
CA GLY A 107 2.87 -9.75 -4.92
C GLY A 107 3.14 -10.71 -3.76
N LEU A 108 2.08 -11.36 -3.25
CA LEU A 108 2.09 -12.15 -2.01
C LEU A 108 3.21 -13.19 -1.92
N TYR A 109 3.65 -13.74 -3.05
CA TYR A 109 4.61 -14.85 -3.10
C TYR A 109 5.99 -14.47 -3.66
N ASP A 110 6.22 -13.21 -4.04
CA ASP A 110 7.49 -12.77 -4.63
C ASP A 110 7.81 -11.30 -4.30
N PHE A 111 8.08 -11.02 -3.03
CA PHE A 111 8.39 -9.65 -2.59
C PHE A 111 9.63 -9.05 -3.27
N PHE A 112 10.67 -9.85 -3.52
CA PHE A 112 11.97 -9.30 -3.94
C PHE A 112 11.95 -8.76 -5.37
N THR A 113 11.20 -9.41 -6.26
CA THR A 113 11.15 -9.00 -7.67
C THR A 113 9.83 -8.34 -8.05
N CYS A 114 8.82 -8.40 -7.17
CA CYS A 114 7.45 -8.00 -7.48
C CYS A 114 6.89 -6.96 -6.52
N ARG A 115 7.58 -5.81 -6.41
CA ARG A 115 7.17 -4.74 -5.49
C ARG A 115 7.40 -3.34 -6.03
N ILE A 116 6.70 -2.41 -5.41
CA ILE A 116 7.02 -0.99 -5.39
C ILE A 116 7.01 -0.48 -3.96
N GLU A 117 7.71 0.62 -3.73
CA GLU A 117 7.77 1.30 -2.44
C GLU A 117 7.34 2.76 -2.61
N PRO A 118 6.03 3.07 -2.59
CA PRO A 118 5.53 4.44 -2.68
C PRO A 118 6.09 5.31 -1.55
N LYS A 119 6.27 6.60 -1.81
CA LYS A 119 6.83 7.56 -0.83
C LYS A 119 5.99 8.83 -0.79
N GLU A 120 5.16 8.94 0.23
CA GLU A 120 4.17 10.00 0.37
C GLU A 120 3.23 10.14 -0.84
N ASP A 121 2.95 9.01 -1.52
CA ASP A 121 2.13 9.00 -2.73
C ASP A 121 0.66 8.68 -2.41
N THR A 122 -0.27 9.39 -3.05
CA THR A 122 -1.71 9.07 -3.00
C THR A 122 -2.17 8.20 -4.16
N LYS A 123 -1.33 8.06 -5.20
CA LYS A 123 -1.63 7.28 -6.40
C LYS A 123 -0.37 6.54 -6.80
N PHE A 124 -0.47 5.23 -6.93
CA PHE A 124 0.65 4.40 -7.34
C PHE A 124 0.12 3.21 -8.12
N GLU A 125 0.93 2.72 -9.04
CA GLU A 125 0.59 1.59 -9.89
C GLU A 125 1.81 0.73 -10.16
N TYR A 126 1.57 -0.56 -10.40
CA TYR A 126 2.63 -1.49 -10.77
C TYR A 126 2.13 -2.48 -11.80
N PHE A 127 2.99 -2.78 -12.76
CA PHE A 127 2.76 -3.81 -13.74
C PHE A 127 3.37 -5.12 -13.26
N PHE A 128 2.52 -6.13 -13.09
CA PHE A 128 2.89 -7.48 -12.72
C PHE A 128 3.01 -8.33 -14.00
N PRO A 129 4.22 -8.57 -14.52
CA PRO A 129 4.40 -9.32 -15.76
C PRO A 129 3.99 -10.79 -15.56
N SER A 130 3.39 -11.37 -16.59
CA SER A 130 3.06 -12.78 -16.65
C SER A 130 4.33 -13.65 -16.51
N PRO A 131 4.24 -14.81 -15.83
CA PRO A 131 5.35 -15.77 -15.73
C PRO A 131 5.85 -16.28 -17.10
N THR A 132 5.03 -16.16 -18.16
CA THR A 132 5.43 -16.55 -19.53
C THR A 132 6.32 -15.53 -20.22
N ILE A 133 6.30 -14.27 -19.75
CA ILE A 133 7.07 -13.16 -20.32
C ILE A 133 8.33 -12.89 -19.50
N SER A 134 8.23 -12.99 -18.17
CA SER A 134 9.33 -12.69 -17.27
C SER A 134 9.40 -13.67 -16.11
N LYS A 135 10.63 -13.94 -15.64
CA LYS A 135 10.86 -14.65 -14.37
C LYS A 135 10.59 -13.76 -13.15
N ASN A 136 10.60 -12.45 -13.32
CA ASN A 136 10.24 -11.51 -12.25
C ASN A 136 8.73 -11.62 -11.99
N CYS A 137 8.29 -11.62 -10.74
CA CYS A 137 6.90 -11.81 -10.32
C CYS A 137 6.30 -13.20 -10.61
N SER A 138 7.11 -14.19 -11.04
CA SER A 138 6.59 -15.48 -11.52
C SER A 138 5.74 -16.23 -10.50
N ASP A 139 6.09 -16.14 -9.22
CA ASP A 139 5.36 -16.87 -8.18
C ASP A 139 4.11 -16.12 -7.68
N SER A 140 4.03 -14.82 -7.97
CA SER A 140 2.91 -13.95 -7.56
C SER A 140 1.69 -14.09 -8.46
N ILE A 141 1.89 -14.52 -9.72
CA ILE A 141 0.81 -14.77 -10.67
C ILE A 141 0.61 -16.27 -10.85
N ARG A 142 -0.60 -16.75 -10.55
CA ARG A 142 -0.97 -18.16 -10.66
C ARG A 142 -2.06 -18.38 -11.69
N TYR A 143 -1.92 -19.44 -12.48
CA TYR A 143 -2.96 -19.86 -13.42
C TYR A 143 -3.96 -20.80 -12.72
N LYS A 144 -5.22 -20.38 -12.63
CA LYS A 144 -6.33 -21.19 -12.10
C LYS A 144 -7.34 -21.43 -13.22
N GLY A 145 -7.21 -22.58 -13.89
CA GLY A 145 -8.04 -22.90 -15.05
C GLY A 145 -7.75 -21.96 -16.22
N ARG A 146 -8.74 -21.17 -16.64
CA ARG A 146 -8.59 -20.13 -17.68
C ARG A 146 -8.33 -18.74 -17.11
N ASP A 147 -8.08 -18.62 -15.82
CA ASP A 147 -7.85 -17.32 -15.20
C ASP A 147 -6.39 -17.18 -14.74
N MET A 148 -5.84 -16.00 -14.96
CA MET A 148 -4.63 -15.52 -14.32
C MET A 148 -5.02 -14.79 -13.02
N VAL A 149 -4.54 -15.27 -11.88
CA VAL A 149 -4.89 -14.76 -10.55
C VAL A 149 -3.64 -14.20 -9.89
N LEU A 150 -3.72 -12.96 -9.44
CA LEU A 150 -2.67 -12.24 -8.72
C LEU A 150 -3.20 -11.84 -7.34
N GLU A 151 -2.41 -12.14 -6.31
CA GLU A 151 -2.67 -11.71 -4.93
C GLU A 151 -1.63 -10.68 -4.53
N ILE A 152 -2.12 -9.54 -4.05
CA ILE A 152 -1.35 -8.32 -3.80
C ILE A 152 -1.48 -7.99 -2.33
N VAL A 153 -0.38 -7.56 -1.73
CA VAL A 153 -0.32 -7.07 -0.36
C VAL A 153 0.04 -5.60 -0.35
N ILE A 154 -0.66 -4.81 0.45
CA ILE A 154 -0.24 -3.48 0.91
C ILE A 154 0.19 -3.64 2.36
N SER A 155 1.46 -3.37 2.65
CA SER A 155 1.96 -3.34 4.03
C SER A 155 1.37 -2.14 4.76
N THR A 156 0.70 -2.37 5.87
CA THR A 156 0.09 -1.29 6.65
C THR A 156 0.46 -1.26 8.12
N ASP A 157 1.14 -2.31 8.58
CA ASP A 157 1.62 -2.47 9.95
C ASP A 157 2.92 -1.72 10.25
N GLY A 158 3.67 -1.32 9.21
CA GLY A 158 4.99 -0.68 9.36
C GLY A 158 6.06 -1.62 9.90
N VAL A 159 5.87 -2.94 9.82
CA VAL A 159 6.85 -3.93 10.29
C VAL A 159 8.01 -4.00 9.30
N GLU A 160 9.20 -3.63 9.76
CA GLU A 160 10.42 -3.78 8.97
C GLU A 160 11.11 -5.13 9.23
N PRO A 161 11.57 -5.82 8.17
CA PRO A 161 11.43 -5.47 6.76
C PRO A 161 10.02 -5.71 6.22
N LEU A 162 9.58 -4.85 5.29
CA LEU A 162 8.21 -4.78 4.73
C LEU A 162 7.72 -6.04 3.98
N TYR A 163 8.49 -7.14 3.96
CA TYR A 163 8.07 -8.42 3.38
C TYR A 163 7.36 -9.34 4.39
N PHE A 164 7.39 -9.00 5.68
CA PHE A 164 6.56 -9.70 6.66
C PHE A 164 5.11 -9.33 6.44
N ILE A 165 4.26 -10.35 6.31
CA ILE A 165 2.82 -10.18 6.16
C ILE A 165 2.18 -10.40 7.53
N THR A 166 1.38 -9.44 7.98
CA THR A 166 0.64 -9.53 9.24
C THR A 166 -0.87 -9.49 9.01
N PRO A 167 -1.69 -9.82 10.02
CA PRO A 167 -3.14 -9.71 9.91
C PRO A 167 -3.66 -8.29 9.65
N ASP A 168 -2.84 -7.27 9.92
CA ASP A 168 -3.20 -5.87 9.72
C ASP A 168 -3.01 -5.45 8.26
N ASP A 169 -2.23 -6.18 7.46
CA ASP A 169 -1.99 -5.89 6.05
C ASP A 169 -3.22 -6.14 5.18
N LEU A 170 -3.32 -5.35 4.10
CA LEU A 170 -4.42 -5.48 3.15
C LEU A 170 -4.04 -6.40 2.01
N THR A 171 -4.89 -7.39 1.75
CA THR A 171 -4.75 -8.28 0.59
C THR A 171 -5.81 -7.98 -0.46
N TYR A 172 -5.41 -7.86 -1.72
CA TYR A 172 -6.31 -7.70 -2.87
C TYR A 172 -6.06 -8.77 -3.92
N GLN A 173 -7.13 -9.31 -4.52
CA GLN A 173 -7.02 -10.32 -5.57
C GLN A 173 -7.50 -9.76 -6.92
N ALA A 174 -6.60 -9.72 -7.90
CA ALA A 174 -6.93 -9.44 -9.29
C ALA A 174 -7.13 -10.75 -10.07
N ARG A 175 -8.13 -10.79 -10.95
CA ARG A 175 -8.43 -11.96 -11.80
C ARG A 175 -8.62 -11.56 -13.25
N CYS A 176 -7.79 -12.11 -14.12
CA CYS A 176 -7.79 -11.85 -15.55
C CYS A 176 -8.08 -13.13 -16.35
N PRO A 177 -9.20 -13.22 -17.08
CA PRO A 177 -9.48 -14.36 -17.93
C PRO A 177 -8.50 -14.39 -19.11
N LEU A 178 -8.00 -15.57 -19.43
CA LEU A 178 -7.16 -15.83 -20.59
C LEU A 178 -8.03 -15.86 -21.84
N ASN A 179 -7.70 -15.01 -22.81
CA ASN A 179 -8.31 -15.07 -24.14
C ASN A 179 -7.66 -16.19 -24.96
N ASP A 180 -8.30 -17.35 -25.01
CA ASP A 180 -7.88 -18.52 -25.80
C ASP A 180 -7.65 -18.19 -27.30
N ALA A 181 -8.37 -17.19 -27.83
CA ALA A 181 -8.25 -16.76 -29.23
C ALA A 181 -6.90 -16.10 -29.58
N LYS A 182 -6.23 -15.41 -28.63
CA LYS A 182 -4.92 -14.77 -28.90
C LYS A 182 -3.76 -15.77 -28.92
N ARG A 183 -3.86 -16.88 -28.18
CA ARG A 183 -2.87 -17.97 -28.22
C ARG A 183 -2.91 -18.78 -29.52
N LEU A 184 -4.09 -18.96 -30.11
CA LEU A 184 -4.21 -19.65 -31.41
C LEU A 184 -3.62 -18.80 -32.55
N GLY A 185 -3.75 -17.47 -32.47
CA GLY A 185 -3.16 -16.52 -33.44
C GLY A 185 -1.63 -16.53 -33.43
N GLN A 186 -1.01 -16.52 -32.24
CA GLN A 186 0.46 -16.57 -32.12
C GLN A 186 1.06 -17.89 -32.64
N ASN A 187 0.36 -19.02 -32.50
CA ASN A 187 0.80 -20.30 -33.07
C ASN A 187 0.62 -20.35 -34.61
N MET A 188 -0.40 -19.70 -35.16
CA MET A 188 -0.59 -19.60 -36.61
C MET A 188 0.43 -18.66 -37.27
N ASP A 189 0.85 -17.61 -36.56
CA ASP A 189 1.90 -16.69 -37.02
C ASP A 189 3.31 -17.30 -36.97
N HIS A 190 3.57 -18.21 -36.03
CA HIS A 190 4.83 -18.95 -36.02
C HIS A 190 4.89 -19.98 -37.16
N LEU A 191 3.77 -20.64 -37.48
CA LEU A 191 3.69 -21.62 -38.56
C LEU A 191 3.69 -20.97 -39.95
N SER A 192 3.13 -19.77 -40.09
CA SER A 192 3.18 -19.00 -41.35
C SER A 192 4.59 -18.46 -41.63
N ASN A 193 5.33 -18.05 -40.60
CA ASN A 193 6.73 -17.65 -40.73
C ASN A 193 7.68 -18.82 -41.03
N LEU A 194 7.44 -20.01 -40.47
CA LEU A 194 8.18 -21.23 -40.82
C LEU A 194 7.97 -21.67 -42.27
N LYS A 195 6.74 -21.55 -42.81
CA LYS A 195 6.46 -21.83 -44.23
C LYS A 195 7.07 -20.81 -45.19
N ARG A 196 7.34 -19.58 -44.73
CA ARG A 196 7.95 -18.52 -45.54
C ARG A 196 9.48 -18.68 -45.66
N LEU A 197 10.12 -19.30 -44.66
CA LEU A 197 11.55 -19.60 -44.67
C LEU A 197 11.92 -20.84 -45.48
N SER A 198 10.97 -21.72 -45.81
CA SER A 198 11.19 -22.95 -46.60
C SER A 198 11.00 -22.76 -48.12
N LEU A 199 10.95 -21.52 -48.61
CA LEU A 199 10.70 -21.17 -50.02
C LEU A 199 11.80 -20.29 -50.64
N PHE A 200 12.99 -20.28 -50.05
CA PHE A 200 14.23 -19.77 -50.66
C PHE A 200 15.33 -20.83 -50.57
#